data_AF-A0A376ZZ18-F1
#
_entry.id   AF-A0A376ZZ18-F1
#
_cell.length_a   1.000
_cell.length_b   1.000
_cell.length_c   1.000
_cell.angle_alpha   90.00
_cell.angle_beta   90.00
_cell.angle_gamma   90.00
#
_symmetry.space_group_name_H-M   'P 1'
#
loop_
_entity.id
_entity.type
_entity.pdbx_description
1 polymer ?
#
loop_
_entity_poly.entity_id
_entity_poly.type
_entity_poly.pdbx_seq_one_letter_code
_entity_poly.pdbx_strand_id
1 'polypeptide(L)' 'MSMETGMAWIRWQGSTWAVREGQTLGNVVIQRIDPTTRTIITSAGTLR' A
#
# COMPACT_ATOMS: atom_id res chain seq x y z
N MET A 1 11.67 -9.26 -12.10
CA MET A 1 10.46 -8.47 -11.82
C MET A 1 10.85 -7.36 -10.87
N SER A 2 10.96 -6.12 -11.36
CA SER A 2 11.24 -4.96 -10.50
C SER A 2 9.92 -4.32 -10.07
N MET A 3 9.88 -3.91 -8.81
CA MET A 3 8.82 -3.08 -8.28
C MET A 3 9.07 -1.66 -8.79
N GLU A 4 8.08 -1.03 -9.41
CA GLU A 4 8.23 0.38 -9.82
C GLU A 4 8.36 1.27 -8.57
N THR A 5 9.19 2.32 -8.69
CA THR A 5 9.39 3.31 -7.63
C THR A 5 8.04 3.88 -7.19
N GLY A 6 7.77 3.82 -5.88
CA GLY A 6 6.50 4.30 -5.30
C GLY A 6 5.40 3.24 -5.16
N MET A 7 5.69 1.97 -5.44
CA MET A 7 4.78 0.86 -5.13
C MET A 7 5.11 0.15 -3.81
N ALA A 8 4.10 -0.49 -3.23
CA ALA A 8 4.23 -1.39 -2.08
C ALA A 8 3.46 -2.71 -2.30
N TRP A 9 3.96 -3.82 -1.75
CA TRP A 9 3.25 -5.09 -1.70
C TRP A 9 2.54 -5.19 -0.36
N ILE A 10 1.24 -5.43 -0.36
CA ILE A 10 0.46 -5.60 0.87
C ILE A 10 -0.33 -6.90 0.86
N ARG A 11 -0.51 -7.47 2.06
CA ARG A 11 -1.35 -8.64 2.26
C ARG A 11 -2.75 -8.20 2.69
N TRP A 12 -3.76 -8.56 1.91
CA TRP A 12 -5.15 -8.18 2.13
C TRP A 12 -6.09 -9.31 1.71
N GLN A 13 -7.02 -9.67 2.60
CA GLN A 13 -8.01 -10.75 2.40
C GLN A 13 -7.39 -12.07 1.89
N GLY A 14 -6.21 -12.44 2.40
CA GLY A 14 -5.53 -13.68 2.02
C GLY A 14 -4.72 -13.62 0.73
N SER A 15 -4.75 -12.50 -0.01
CA SER A 15 -3.98 -12.30 -1.24
C SER A 15 -2.91 -11.22 -1.08
N THR A 16 -1.94 -11.19 -1.99
CA THR A 16 -0.88 -10.18 -2.06
C THR A 16 -1.14 -9.25 -3.24
N TRP A 17 -1.14 -7.95 -2.98
CA TRP A 17 -1.49 -6.91 -3.95
C TRP A 17 -0.33 -5.92 -4.09
N ALA A 18 -0.04 -5.51 -5.33
CA ALA A 18 0.79 -4.33 -5.58
C ALA A 18 -0.11 -3.10 -5.52
N VAL A 19 0.29 -2.11 -4.73
CA VAL A 19 -0.43 -0.85 -4.58
C VAL A 19 0.48 0.34 -4.77
N ARG A 20 -0.10 1.47 -5.18
CA ARG A 20 0.55 2.78 -5.27
C ARG A 20 -0.28 3.85 -4.54
N GLU A 21 0.33 4.98 -4.23
CA GLU A 21 -0.40 6.14 -3.68
C GLU A 21 -1.55 6.57 -4.62
N GLY A 22 -2.68 6.94 -4.02
CA GLY A 22 -3.92 7.27 -4.72
C GLY A 22 -4.74 6.06 -5.19
N GLN A 23 -4.18 4.84 -5.16
CA GLN A 23 -4.94 3.63 -5.49
C GLN A 23 -5.93 3.27 -4.39
N THR A 24 -7.08 2.74 -4.78
CA THR A 24 -8.06 2.17 -3.85
C THR A 24 -7.96 0.65 -3.83
N LEU A 25 -7.95 0.07 -2.62
CA LEU A 25 -8.10 -1.36 -2.38
C LEU A 25 -9.42 -1.59 -1.63
N GLY A 26 -10.46 -2.04 -2.34
CA GLY A 26 -11.82 -2.07 -1.82
C GLY A 26 -12.33 -0.65 -1.53
N ASN A 27 -12.60 -0.35 -0.27
CA ASN A 27 -13.09 0.96 0.20
C ASN A 27 -11.96 1.82 0.81
N VAL A 28 -10.73 1.31 0.79
CA VAL A 28 -9.57 1.90 1.46
C VAL A 28 -8.68 2.57 0.41
N VAL A 29 -8.35 3.83 0.61
CA VAL A 29 -7.46 4.60 -0.28
C VAL A 29 -6.04 4.57 0.29
N ILE A 30 -5.06 4.26 -0.54
CA ILE A 30 -3.64 4.38 -0.20
C ILE A 30 -3.26 5.85 -0.26
N GLN A 31 -2.97 6.45 0.88
CA GLN A 31 -2.66 7.88 0.99
C GLN A 31 -1.17 8.15 0.88
N ARG A 32 -0.33 7.31 1.50
CA ARG A 32 1.13 7.45 1.45
C ARG A 32 1.83 6.10 1.59
N ILE A 33 2.93 5.92 0.88
CA ILE A 33 3.87 4.81 1.05
C ILE A 33 5.20 5.39 1.51
N ASP A 34 5.57 5.10 2.76
CA ASP A 34 6.84 5.52 3.34
C ASP A 34 7.83 4.34 3.34
N PRO A 35 8.83 4.33 2.42
CA PRO A 35 9.82 3.25 2.36
C PRO A 35 10.85 3.34 3.49
N THR A 36 11.07 4.52 4.07
CA THR A 36 12.04 4.74 5.15
C THR A 36 11.54 4.10 6.44
N THR A 37 10.26 4.29 6.77
CA THR A 37 9.64 3.68 7.95
C THR A 37 8.91 2.37 7.65
N ARG A 38 8.91 1.93 6.39
CA ARG A 38 8.19 0.73 5.90
C ARG A 38 6.72 0.74 6.32
N THR A 39 6.07 1.88 6.12
CA THR A 39 4.72 2.13 6.60
C THR A 39 3.83 2.57 5.45
N ILE A 40 2.59 2.10 5.44
CA ILE A 40 1.59 2.53 4.45
C ILE A 40 0.45 3.19 5.18
N ILE A 41 0.19 4.46 4.85
CA ILE A 41 -0.90 5.23 5.41
C ILE A 41 -2.09 5.09 4.45
N THR A 42 -3.24 4.72 5.01
CA THR A 42 -4.48 4.53 4.27
C THR A 42 -5.62 5.30 4.92
N SER A 43 -6.72 5.49 4.19
CA SER A 43 -7.94 6.11 4.75
C SER A 43 -8.54 5.35 5.93
N ALA A 44 -8.19 4.08 6.13
CA ALA A 44 -8.67 3.24 7.23
C ALA A 44 -7.63 3.07 8.36
N GLY A 45 -6.46 3.69 8.26
CA GLY A 45 -5.38 3.58 9.23
C GLY A 45 -4.03 3.21 8.61
N THR A 46 -3.10 2.78 9.45
CA THR A 46 -1.71 2.55 9.07
C THR A 46 -1.38 1.06 9.03
N LEU A 47 -0.73 0.60 7.95
CA LEU A 47 -0.20 -0.76 7.79
C LEU A 47 1.32 -0.77 8.02
N ARG A 48 1.82 -1.80 8.70
CA ARG A 48 3.23 -2.04 9.05
C ARG A 48 3.60 -3.50 8.86
#